data_AF-A0A3N9WSU7-F1
#
_entry.id   AF-A0A3N9WSU7-F1
#
_cell.length_a   1.000
_cell.length_b   1.000
_cell.length_c   1.000
_cell.angle_alpha   90.00
_cell.angle_beta   90.00
_cell.angle_gamma   90.00
#
_symmetry.space_group_name_H-M   'P 1'
#
loop_
_entity.id
_entity.type
_entity.pdbx_description
1 polymer ?
#
loop_
_entity_poly.entity_id
_entity_poly.type
_entity_poly.pdbx_seq_one_letter_code
_entity_poly.pdbx_strand_id
1 'polypeptide(L)'
;MDLVTAALVLTWVVLVLIALGLAGMMRQLRDVQAAVHGHPSGRSGARLAPPTVRPREGAQFALILLVDDNCSACAEVAPAFAASVRHLPAHIEPVMLGYDNSTRYAGMDARFVADSTAYHHLDPGWRPALVLISAEGAVLLAEPVGSADALRTVAEHVAGSRFAQAPSA
;
A
#
# COMPACT_ATOMS: atom_id res chain seq x y z
N MET A 1 51.34 -2.84 -34.07
CA MET A 1 50.32 -2.12 -33.28
C MET A 1 50.47 -2.64 -31.87
N ASP A 2 50.96 -1.82 -30.95
CA ASP A 2 51.38 -2.27 -29.63
C ASP A 2 50.21 -2.79 -28.79
N LEU A 3 50.48 -3.87 -28.06
CA LEU A 3 49.53 -4.56 -27.17
C LEU A 3 48.94 -3.59 -26.12
N VAL A 4 49.72 -2.58 -25.75
CA VAL A 4 49.32 -1.47 -24.87
C VAL A 4 48.19 -0.63 -25.49
N THR A 5 48.29 -0.30 -26.77
CA THR A 5 47.26 0.49 -27.48
C THR A 5 45.98 -0.31 -27.62
N ALA A 6 46.09 -1.61 -27.92
CA ALA A 6 44.95 -2.51 -27.99
C ALA A 6 44.24 -2.64 -26.63
N ALA A 7 45.00 -2.82 -25.55
CA ALA A 7 44.46 -2.89 -24.19
C ALA A 7 43.76 -1.59 -23.79
N LEU A 8 44.37 -0.44 -24.10
CA LEU A 8 43.81 0.87 -23.79
C LEU A 8 42.45 1.08 -24.47
N VAL A 9 42.35 0.77 -25.77
CA VAL A 9 41.09 0.88 -26.52
C VAL A 9 40.03 -0.05 -25.94
N LEU A 10 40.40 -1.29 -25.59
CA LEU A 10 39.46 -2.27 -25.04
C LEU A 10 38.92 -1.83 -23.67
N THR A 11 39.78 -1.28 -22.80
CA THR A 11 39.36 -0.72 -21.51
C THR A 11 38.37 0.43 -21.69
N TRP A 12 38.63 1.34 -22.64
CA TRP A 12 37.70 2.43 -22.94
C TRP A 12 36.33 1.93 -23.41
N VAL A 13 36.30 0.92 -24.27
CA VAL A 13 35.05 0.31 -24.73
C VAL A 13 34.27 -0.31 -23.56
N VAL A 14 34.95 -1.03 -22.67
CA VAL A 14 34.31 -1.63 -21.48
C VAL A 14 33.73 -0.57 -20.55
N LEU A 15 34.46 0.51 -20.28
CA LEU A 15 33.97 1.61 -19.45
C LEU A 15 32.71 2.27 -20.03
N VAL A 16 32.70 2.49 -21.34
CA VAL A 16 31.52 3.03 -22.05
C VAL A 16 30.32 2.08 -21.92
N LEU A 17 30.53 0.77 -22.11
CA LEU A 17 29.46 -0.23 -21.98
C LEU A 17 28.89 -0.29 -20.55
N ILE A 18 29.75 -0.24 -19.52
CA ILE A 18 29.31 -0.21 -18.12
C ILE A 18 28.49 1.06 -17.84
N ALA A 19 28.96 2.23 -18.31
CA ALA A 19 28.25 3.49 -18.14
C ALA A 19 26.86 3.49 -18.82
N LEU A 20 26.77 2.93 -20.03
CA LEU A 20 25.50 2.74 -20.76
C LEU A 20 24.57 1.78 -20.01
N GLY A 21 25.09 0.67 -19.48
CA GLY A 21 24.32 -0.28 -18.69
C GLY A 21 23.74 0.35 -17.42
N LEU A 22 24.56 1.10 -16.67
CA LEU A 22 24.12 1.84 -15.48
C LEU A 22 23.07 2.91 -15.82
N ALA A 23 23.25 3.63 -16.92
CA ALA A 23 22.27 4.62 -17.38
C ALA A 23 20.93 3.97 -17.78
N GLY A 24 20.97 2.80 -18.42
CA GLY A 24 19.79 2.01 -18.75
C GLY A 24 19.06 1.51 -17.51
N MET A 25 19.80 0.97 -16.53
CA MET A 25 19.23 0.50 -15.28
C MET A 25 18.63 1.63 -14.44
N MET A 26 19.27 2.81 -14.42
CA MET A 26 18.72 4.00 -13.78
C MET A 26 17.45 4.52 -14.47
N ARG A 27 17.33 4.38 -15.79
CA ARG A 27 16.07 4.68 -16.51
C ARG A 27 14.97 3.70 -16.12
N GLN A 28 15.25 2.40 -16.07
CA GLN A 28 14.28 1.40 -15.62
C GLN A 28 13.84 1.66 -14.18
N LEU A 29 14.78 1.99 -13.28
CA LEU A 29 14.44 2.34 -11.91
C LEU A 29 13.61 3.62 -11.85
N ARG A 30 13.91 4.63 -12.67
CA ARG A 30 13.10 5.86 -12.74
C ARG A 30 11.72 5.62 -13.33
N ASP A 31 11.57 4.73 -14.31
CA ASP A 31 10.28 4.39 -14.89
C ASP A 31 9.43 3.58 -13.91
N VAL A 32 10.04 2.65 -13.16
CA VAL A 32 9.38 1.92 -12.07
C VAL A 32 9.04 2.88 -10.93
N GLN A 33 9.96 3.75 -10.52
CA GLN A 33 9.71 4.76 -9.51
C GLN A 33 8.65 5.76 -9.97
N ALA A 34 8.59 6.12 -11.26
CA ALA A 34 7.55 6.96 -11.83
C ALA A 34 6.22 6.21 -11.98
N ALA A 35 6.20 4.90 -12.19
CA ALA A 35 4.98 4.10 -12.13
C ALA A 35 4.44 4.00 -10.69
N VAL A 36 5.34 3.95 -9.71
CA VAL A 36 5.02 3.87 -8.28
C VAL A 36 4.66 5.24 -7.69
N HIS A 37 5.40 6.31 -8.01
CA HIS A 37 5.19 7.68 -7.52
C HIS A 37 4.31 8.54 -8.42
N GLY A 38 4.20 8.18 -9.70
CA GLY A 38 3.34 8.82 -10.68
C GLY A 38 1.96 8.20 -10.75
N HIS A 39 1.57 7.38 -9.76
CA HIS A 39 0.16 7.31 -9.40
C HIS A 39 -0.22 8.69 -8.89
N PRO A 40 -0.98 9.49 -9.65
CA PRO A 40 -1.54 10.68 -9.07
C PRO A 40 -2.45 10.18 -7.95
N SER A 41 -2.25 10.72 -6.76
CA SER A 41 -3.20 10.74 -5.65
C SER A 41 -4.52 11.46 -6.02
N GLY A 42 -4.89 11.49 -7.29
CA GLY A 42 -6.06 12.13 -7.86
C GLY A 42 -6.63 11.25 -8.97
N ARG A 43 -7.84 10.73 -8.73
CA ARG A 43 -8.68 9.94 -9.65
C ARG A 43 -8.23 8.50 -9.91
N SER A 44 -8.16 7.71 -8.84
CA SER A 44 -8.81 6.39 -8.91
C SER A 44 -10.26 6.68 -9.28
N GLY A 45 -10.74 6.24 -10.46
CA GLY A 45 -12.15 6.34 -10.80
C GLY A 45 -12.92 5.75 -9.63
N ALA A 46 -13.74 6.56 -8.96
CA ALA A 46 -14.25 6.29 -7.61
C ALA A 46 -14.81 4.87 -7.52
N ARG A 47 -13.95 3.92 -7.14
CA ARG A 47 -14.36 2.55 -6.92
C ARG A 47 -15.17 2.61 -5.66
N LEU A 48 -16.48 2.47 -5.81
CA LEU A 48 -17.34 2.32 -4.65
C LEU A 48 -17.08 0.95 -4.04
N ALA A 49 -16.62 0.97 -2.80
CA ALA A 49 -16.48 -0.20 -1.99
C ALA A 49 -17.86 -0.86 -1.77
N PRO A 50 -17.93 -2.19 -1.78
CA PRO A 50 -19.13 -2.91 -1.38
C PRO A 50 -19.61 -2.49 0.01
N PRO A 51 -20.92 -2.58 0.29
CA PRO A 51 -21.49 -2.15 1.56
C PRO A 51 -20.94 -2.91 2.78
N THR A 52 -20.44 -4.14 2.58
CA THR A 52 -19.86 -5.00 3.63
C THR A 52 -18.62 -4.42 4.30
N VAL A 53 -17.90 -3.55 3.59
CA VAL A 53 -16.62 -2.96 4.02
C VAL A 53 -16.71 -1.47 4.32
N ARG A 54 -17.90 -0.88 4.16
CA ARG A 54 -18.13 0.52 4.52
C ARG A 54 -18.01 0.73 6.04
N PRO A 55 -17.67 1.96 6.46
CA PRO A 55 -17.68 2.31 7.87
C PRO A 55 -19.12 2.19 8.43
N ARG A 56 -19.23 1.76 9.69
CA ARG A 56 -20.47 1.74 10.45
C ARG A 56 -20.95 3.16 10.76
N GLU A 57 -22.23 3.27 11.10
CA GLU A 57 -22.83 4.53 11.56
C GLU A 57 -22.00 5.13 12.70
N GLY A 58 -21.57 6.39 12.50
CA GLY A 58 -20.70 7.12 13.44
C GLY A 58 -19.24 7.23 13.00
N ALA A 59 -18.75 6.34 12.13
CA ALA A 59 -17.42 6.47 11.53
C ALA A 59 -17.50 7.17 10.15
N GLN A 60 -16.58 8.10 9.92
CA GLN A 60 -16.49 8.85 8.65
C GLN A 60 -15.61 8.11 7.63
N PHE A 61 -14.69 7.28 8.10
CA PHE A 61 -13.77 6.53 7.26
C PHE A 61 -13.64 5.10 7.75
N ALA A 62 -13.39 4.17 6.82
CA ALA A 62 -12.95 2.81 7.13
C ALA A 62 -11.49 2.65 6.68
N LEU A 63 -10.62 2.24 7.59
CA LEU A 63 -9.24 1.87 7.31
C LEU A 63 -9.16 0.35 7.20
N ILE A 64 -8.93 -0.15 6.01
CA ILE A 64 -9.03 -1.57 5.67
C ILE A 64 -7.65 -2.13 5.42
N LEU A 65 -7.27 -3.14 6.19
CA LEU A 65 -6.10 -3.97 5.90
C LEU A 65 -6.54 -5.22 5.14
N LEU A 66 -6.08 -5.37 3.89
CA LEU A 66 -6.28 -6.60 3.14
C LEU A 66 -5.29 -7.66 3.63
N VAL A 67 -5.82 -8.79 4.09
CA VAL A 67 -5.04 -9.88 4.67
C VAL A 67 -5.34 -11.20 3.96
N ASP A 68 -4.33 -12.06 3.91
CA ASP A 68 -4.40 -13.38 3.29
C ASP A 68 -3.62 -14.39 4.14
N ASP A 69 -4.09 -15.63 4.22
CA ASP A 69 -3.41 -16.65 5.00
C ASP A 69 -2.11 -17.17 4.36
N ASN A 70 -1.97 -17.01 3.04
CA ASN A 70 -0.77 -17.38 2.27
C ASN A 70 0.26 -16.24 2.18
N CYS A 71 0.03 -15.13 2.88
CA CYS A 71 0.90 -13.95 2.88
C CYS A 71 1.75 -13.92 4.16
N SER A 72 3.06 -14.18 4.03
CA SER A 72 3.98 -14.20 5.18
C SER A 72 4.08 -12.85 5.89
N ALA A 73 4.09 -11.74 5.14
CA ALA A 73 4.10 -10.40 5.69
C ALA A 73 2.80 -10.06 6.45
N CYS A 74 1.67 -10.66 6.07
CA CYS A 74 0.38 -10.43 6.72
C CYS A 74 0.36 -10.98 8.16
N ALA A 75 1.16 -12.02 8.44
CA ALA A 75 1.31 -12.56 9.80
C ALA A 75 1.98 -11.57 10.77
N GLU A 76 2.84 -10.67 10.28
CA GLU A 76 3.46 -9.59 11.07
C GLU A 76 2.59 -8.33 11.11
N VAL A 77 2.02 -7.95 9.96
CA VAL A 77 1.29 -6.68 9.83
C VAL A 77 -0.09 -6.72 10.48
N ALA A 78 -0.80 -7.85 10.43
CA ALA A 78 -2.13 -7.97 11.05
C ALA A 78 -2.13 -7.71 12.57
N PRO A 79 -1.27 -8.33 13.40
CA PRO A 79 -1.23 -8.02 14.83
C PRO A 79 -0.77 -6.59 15.11
N ALA A 80 0.16 -6.03 14.31
CA ALA A 80 0.56 -4.63 14.42
C ALA A 80 -0.60 -3.68 14.13
N PHE A 81 -1.43 -4.01 13.13
CA PHE A 81 -2.64 -3.27 12.82
C PHE A 81 -3.67 -3.34 13.93
N ALA A 82 -3.94 -4.53 14.46
CA ALA A 82 -4.81 -4.71 15.62
C ALA A 82 -4.35 -3.87 16.83
N ALA A 83 -3.05 -3.85 17.12
CA ALA A 83 -2.50 -3.04 18.20
C ALA A 83 -2.67 -1.53 17.93
N SER A 84 -2.52 -1.10 16.67
CA SER A 84 -2.65 0.30 16.27
C SER A 84 -4.08 0.85 16.39
N VAL A 85 -5.11 -0.02 16.38
CA VAL A 85 -6.52 0.36 16.50
C VAL A 85 -6.77 1.28 17.69
N ARG A 86 -6.11 1.02 18.82
CA ARG A 86 -6.29 1.80 20.06
C ARG A 86 -5.82 3.24 19.95
N HIS A 87 -4.98 3.54 18.96
CA HIS A 87 -4.44 4.86 18.70
C HIS A 87 -5.13 5.55 17.52
N LEU A 88 -6.05 4.86 16.83
CA LEU A 88 -6.81 5.46 15.74
C LEU A 88 -7.88 6.41 16.31
N PRO A 89 -8.13 7.54 15.62
CA PRO A 89 -9.24 8.41 15.95
C PRO A 89 -10.59 7.70 15.86
N ALA A 90 -11.54 8.07 16.73
CA ALA A 90 -12.85 7.42 16.82
C ALA A 90 -13.71 7.48 15.53
N HIS A 91 -13.41 8.40 14.61
CA HIS A 91 -14.12 8.51 13.34
C HIS A 91 -13.52 7.60 12.24
N ILE A 92 -12.45 6.85 12.53
CA ILE A 92 -11.87 5.83 11.65
C ILE A 92 -12.25 4.45 12.20
N GLU A 93 -12.96 3.66 11.40
CA GLU A 93 -13.22 2.26 11.72
C GLU A 93 -12.11 1.36 11.13
N PRO A 94 -11.38 0.60 11.96
CA PRO A 94 -10.41 -0.37 11.48
C PRO A 94 -11.09 -1.68 11.07
N VAL A 95 -10.78 -2.13 9.87
CA VAL A 95 -11.33 -3.34 9.26
C VAL A 95 -10.19 -4.21 8.75
N MET A 96 -10.24 -5.51 9.02
CA MET A 96 -9.40 -6.49 8.34
C MET A 96 -10.27 -7.23 7.33
N LEU A 97 -9.89 -7.17 6.05
CA LEU A 97 -10.62 -7.80 4.97
C LEU A 97 -9.85 -9.03 4.48
N GLY A 98 -10.45 -10.20 4.65
CA GLY A 98 -9.94 -11.48 4.16
C GLY A 98 -10.69 -11.97 2.93
N TYR A 99 -10.00 -12.75 2.10
CA TYR A 99 -10.62 -13.44 0.97
C TYR A 99 -11.62 -14.50 1.44
N ASP A 100 -11.23 -15.28 2.44
CA ASP A 100 -12.01 -16.33 3.07
C ASP A 100 -12.12 -16.11 4.58
N ASN A 101 -12.94 -16.94 5.22
CA ASN A 101 -13.10 -16.88 6.66
C ASN A 101 -11.85 -17.46 7.33
N SER A 102 -11.11 -16.62 8.05
CA SER A 102 -9.89 -17.03 8.75
C SER A 102 -10.05 -16.84 10.26
N THR A 103 -9.83 -17.93 11.00
CA THR A 103 -9.79 -17.88 12.47
C THR A 103 -8.52 -17.18 12.98
N ARG A 104 -7.50 -17.01 12.13
CA ARG A 104 -6.25 -16.34 12.49
C ARG A 104 -6.46 -14.86 12.79
N TYR A 105 -7.34 -14.20 12.03
CA TYR A 105 -7.61 -12.76 12.12
C TYR A 105 -8.90 -12.46 12.90
N ALA A 106 -9.77 -13.46 13.07
CA ALA A 106 -10.97 -13.32 13.89
C ALA A 106 -10.62 -13.08 15.38
N GLY A 107 -11.29 -12.12 16.01
CA GLY A 107 -11.13 -11.82 17.43
C GLY A 107 -10.00 -10.86 17.79
N MET A 108 -9.30 -10.30 16.80
CA MET A 108 -8.41 -9.15 17.02
C MET A 108 -9.21 -7.87 17.31
N ASP A 109 -8.54 -6.83 17.82
CA ASP A 109 -9.16 -5.52 18.13
C ASP A 109 -9.74 -4.79 16.88
N ALA A 110 -9.54 -5.33 15.67
CA ALA A 110 -10.10 -4.83 14.42
C ALA A 110 -11.30 -5.69 13.94
N ARG A 111 -12.25 -5.06 13.24
CA ARG A 111 -13.39 -5.79 12.66
C ARG A 111 -12.91 -6.68 11.51
N PHE A 112 -12.96 -8.00 11.67
CA PHE A 112 -12.69 -8.92 10.58
C PHE A 112 -13.94 -9.12 9.69
N VAL A 113 -13.74 -9.03 8.37
CA VAL A 113 -14.76 -9.27 7.34
C VAL A 113 -14.20 -10.26 6.33
N ALA A 114 -14.88 -11.37 6.12
CA ALA A 114 -14.58 -12.33 5.07
C ALA A 114 -15.53 -12.10 3.88
N ASP A 115 -15.01 -11.52 2.80
CA ASP A 115 -15.79 -11.21 1.60
C ASP A 115 -14.87 -11.21 0.38
N SER A 116 -14.88 -12.33 -0.35
CA SER A 116 -14.06 -12.51 -1.55
C SER A 116 -14.37 -11.51 -2.66
N THR A 117 -15.61 -11.03 -2.74
CA THR A 117 -16.02 -10.06 -3.77
C THR A 117 -15.46 -8.68 -3.44
N ALA A 118 -15.59 -8.25 -2.18
CA ALA A 118 -14.99 -7.00 -1.72
C ALA A 118 -13.47 -7.06 -1.75
N TYR A 119 -12.88 -8.20 -1.39
CA TYR A 119 -11.45 -8.44 -1.44
C TYR A 119 -10.91 -8.22 -2.86
N HIS A 120 -11.48 -8.90 -3.88
CA HIS A 120 -11.07 -8.71 -5.27
C HIS A 120 -11.32 -7.30 -5.81
N HIS A 121 -12.40 -6.66 -5.37
CA HIS A 121 -12.73 -5.31 -5.84
C HIS A 121 -11.74 -4.26 -5.32
N LEU A 122 -11.25 -4.44 -4.09
CA LEU A 122 -10.32 -3.55 -3.41
C LEU A 122 -8.85 -3.95 -3.57
N ASP A 123 -8.56 -5.13 -4.10
CA ASP A 123 -7.19 -5.61 -4.33
C ASP A 123 -6.45 -4.68 -5.32
N PRO A 124 -5.41 -3.97 -4.87
CA PRO A 124 -4.62 -3.11 -5.74
C PRO A 124 -3.56 -3.89 -6.55
N GLY A 125 -3.40 -5.20 -6.32
CA GLY A 125 -2.42 -6.06 -6.97
C GLY A 125 -1.17 -6.36 -6.13
N TRP A 126 -1.12 -5.86 -4.88
CA TRP A 126 -0.04 -6.12 -3.92
C TRP A 126 -0.61 -6.38 -2.54
N ARG A 127 0.11 -7.19 -1.75
CA ARG A 127 -0.27 -7.60 -0.39
C ARG A 127 0.94 -7.57 0.54
N PRO A 128 0.80 -7.11 1.80
CA PRO A 128 -0.40 -6.53 2.41
C PRO A 128 -0.67 -5.12 1.87
N ALA A 129 -1.95 -4.74 1.80
CA ALA A 129 -2.37 -3.41 1.38
C ALA A 129 -3.28 -2.76 2.42
N LEU A 130 -3.08 -1.47 2.65
CA LEU A 130 -3.91 -0.64 3.50
C LEU A 130 -4.72 0.31 2.63
N VAL A 131 -6.04 0.24 2.75
CA VAL A 131 -6.99 0.97 1.92
C VAL A 131 -7.84 1.86 2.81
N LEU A 132 -7.92 3.15 2.51
CA LEU A 132 -8.82 4.08 3.20
C LEU A 132 -10.08 4.29 2.36
N ILE A 133 -11.24 4.18 2.98
CA ILE A 133 -12.54 4.31 2.33
C ILE A 133 -13.37 5.36 3.07
N SER A 134 -14.09 6.21 2.34
CA SER A 134 -15.02 7.19 2.92
C SER A 134 -16.35 6.56 3.36
N ALA A 135 -17.17 7.32 4.09
CA ALA A 135 -18.53 6.93 4.46
C ALA A 135 -19.41 6.61 3.24
N GLU A 136 -19.20 7.31 2.13
CA GLU A 136 -19.90 7.07 0.86
C GLU A 136 -19.41 5.79 0.15
N GLY A 137 -18.36 5.17 0.67
CA GLY A 137 -17.72 4.00 0.08
C GLY A 137 -16.67 4.35 -0.97
N ALA A 138 -16.26 5.61 -1.13
CA ALA A 138 -15.23 5.95 -2.11
C ALA A 138 -13.86 5.51 -1.60
N VAL A 139 -13.09 4.78 -2.41
CA VAL A 139 -11.68 4.49 -2.10
C VAL A 139 -10.87 5.78 -2.22
N LEU A 140 -10.31 6.21 -1.09
CA LEU A 140 -9.58 7.45 -0.93
C LEU A 140 -8.07 7.28 -1.07
N LEU A 141 -7.55 6.10 -0.71
CA LEU A 141 -6.13 5.77 -0.71
C LEU A 141 -5.96 4.25 -0.74
N ALA A 142 -4.89 3.76 -1.36
CA ALA A 142 -4.40 2.39 -1.23
C ALA A 142 -2.87 2.40 -1.18
N GLU A 143 -2.28 1.90 -0.09
CA GLU A 143 -0.84 1.90 0.16
C GLU A 143 -0.32 0.49 0.43
N PRO A 144 0.87 0.12 -0.06
CA PRO A 144 1.54 -1.11 0.32
C PRO A 144 2.03 -1.04 1.77
N VAL A 145 1.80 -2.10 2.54
CA VAL A 145 2.25 -2.19 3.93
C VAL A 145 2.97 -3.50 4.15
N GLY A 146 4.27 -3.51 3.88
CA GLY A 146 5.10 -4.72 3.98
C GLY A 146 5.66 -5.01 5.38
N SER A 147 5.50 -4.10 6.34
CA SER A 147 6.04 -4.23 7.70
C SER A 147 5.25 -3.40 8.71
N ALA A 148 5.43 -3.68 10.01
CA ALA A 148 4.83 -2.88 11.08
C ALA A 148 5.27 -1.40 11.05
N ASP A 149 6.52 -1.11 10.67
CA ASP A 149 7.03 0.25 10.54
C ASP A 149 6.40 1.01 9.38
N ALA A 150 6.22 0.34 8.23
CA ALA A 150 5.51 0.91 7.09
C ALA A 150 4.06 1.22 7.47
N LEU A 151 3.41 0.32 8.22
CA LEU A 151 2.04 0.51 8.68
C LEU A 151 1.90 1.79 9.52
N ARG A 152 2.78 1.97 10.51
CA ARG A 152 2.78 3.15 11.38
C ARG A 152 2.97 4.43 10.56
N THR A 153 3.93 4.44 9.63
CA THR A 153 4.20 5.59 8.76
C THR A 153 2.97 5.97 7.93
N VAL A 154 2.31 4.98 7.33
CA VAL A 154 1.09 5.21 6.54
C VAL A 154 -0.07 5.65 7.42
N ALA A 155 -0.27 5.04 8.60
CA ALA A 155 -1.32 5.43 9.52
C ALA A 155 -1.15 6.88 10.02
N GLU A 156 0.08 7.29 10.35
CA GLU A 156 0.43 8.67 10.68
C GLU A 156 0.19 9.61 9.51
N HIS A 157 0.52 9.20 8.28
CA HIS A 157 0.24 10.00 7.09
C HIS A 157 -1.27 10.17 6.84
N VAL A 158 -2.05 9.10 6.97
CA VAL A 158 -3.51 9.11 6.82
C VAL A 158 -4.15 10.00 7.89
N ALA A 159 -3.68 9.92 9.14
CA ALA A 159 -4.12 10.81 10.19
C ALA A 159 -3.71 12.27 9.91
N GLY A 160 -2.43 12.54 9.68
CA GLY A 160 -1.91 13.90 9.53
C GLY A 160 -2.40 14.65 8.28
N SER A 161 -2.49 13.98 7.13
CA SER A 161 -2.78 14.63 5.84
C SER A 161 -4.26 14.99 5.64
N ARG A 162 -5.19 14.25 6.25
CA ARG A 162 -6.64 14.42 6.07
C ARG A 162 -7.29 15.28 7.15
N PHE A 163 -6.73 15.32 8.38
CA PHE A 163 -7.22 16.23 9.43
C PHE A 163 -6.82 17.69 9.21
N ALA A 164 -5.83 17.95 8.34
CA ALA A 164 -5.54 19.30 7.87
C ALA A 164 -6.53 19.80 6.79
N GLN A 165 -7.33 18.90 6.18
CA GLN A 165 -8.23 19.22 5.06
C GLN A 165 -9.72 19.07 5.39
N ALA A 166 -10.11 18.76 6.62
CA ALA A 166 -11.52 18.80 7.00
C ALA A 166 -11.98 20.27 7.03
N PRO A 167 -12.89 20.71 6.12
CA PRO A 167 -13.47 22.03 6.24
C PRO A 167 -14.28 22.09 7.54
N SER A 168 -14.04 23.14 8.32
CA SER A 168 -14.92 23.54 9.41
C SER A 168 -16.32 23.74 8.86
N ALA A 169 -17.22 22.79 9.13
CA ALA A 169 -18.65 22.89 8.87
C ALA A 169 -19.37 22.79 10.21
#